data_AF-A0A920TTH0-F1
#
_entry.id   AF-A0A920TTH0-F1
#
_cell.length_a   1.000
_cell.length_b   1.000
_cell.length_c   1.000
_cell.angle_alpha   90.00
_cell.angle_beta   90.00
_cell.angle_gamma   90.00
#
_symmetry.space_group_name_H-M   'P 1'
#
loop_
_entity.id
_entity.type
_entity.pdbx_description
1 polymer ?
#
loop_
_entity_poly.entity_id
_entity_poly.type
_entity_poly.pdbx_seq_one_letter_code
_entity_poly.pdbx_strand_id
1 'polypeptide(L)'
;MKSSSSENRERERFSALTGEYFHRFMRAEFVRALAPPLTELLAAAGTVVILWFGARLVVAGEVTGPEFVGFIGLSVKLYSPVKNVAKFPAIAQPGLVAAERIFDFLDIPHEVSDAPGALPVRGFVSDITFEDVSFTYRRGEPVLRGISFEASHGDVIALVGPSGAGKSTIVDLPRTLLRCG
;
A
#
# COMPACT_ATOMS: atom_id res chain seq x y z
N MET A 1 -0.98 26.64 -15.63
CA MET A 1 -1.79 25.72 -16.46
C MET A 1 -3.18 26.32 -16.62
N LYS A 2 -3.39 27.20 -17.62
CA LYS A 2 -4.70 27.75 -18.01
C LYS A 2 -4.67 27.87 -19.55
N SER A 3 -4.99 26.77 -20.20
CA SER A 3 -5.15 26.65 -21.66
C SER A 3 -6.33 25.72 -21.83
N SER A 4 -7.47 26.25 -22.28
CA SER A 4 -8.75 25.52 -22.35
C SER A 4 -8.72 24.26 -23.21
N SER A 5 -7.71 24.08 -24.08
CA SER A 5 -7.53 22.84 -24.84
C SER A 5 -6.98 21.68 -24.00
N SER A 6 -6.22 21.99 -22.96
CA SER A 6 -5.64 21.00 -22.05
C SER A 6 -6.66 20.55 -21.00
N GLU A 7 -7.58 21.44 -20.61
CA GLU A 7 -8.61 21.18 -19.59
C GLU A 7 -9.61 20.09 -20.01
N ASN A 8 -10.07 20.10 -21.27
CA ASN A 8 -10.99 19.07 -21.76
C ASN A 8 -10.34 17.69 -21.84
N ARG A 9 -9.06 17.62 -22.26
CA ARG A 9 -8.32 16.37 -22.36
C ARG A 9 -7.98 15.78 -20.98
N GLU A 10 -7.72 16.65 -20.01
CA GLU A 10 -7.48 16.28 -18.62
C GLU A 10 -8.79 15.86 -17.92
N ARG A 11 -9.92 16.53 -18.23
CA ARG A 11 -11.27 16.13 -17.80
C ARG A 11 -11.70 14.77 -18.35
N GLU A 12 -11.47 14.48 -19.63
CA GLU A 12 -11.77 13.16 -20.21
C GLU A 12 -10.93 12.05 -19.57
N ARG A 13 -9.63 12.30 -19.36
CA ARG A 13 -8.76 11.35 -18.67
C ARG A 13 -9.22 11.13 -17.22
N PHE A 14 -9.62 12.19 -16.54
CA PHE A 14 -10.15 12.13 -15.18
C PHE A 14 -11.50 11.41 -15.13
N SER A 15 -12.39 11.63 -16.09
CA SER A 15 -13.70 10.95 -16.15
C SER A 15 -13.55 9.46 -16.44
N ALA A 16 -12.61 9.06 -17.30
CA ALA A 16 -12.29 7.67 -17.56
C ALA A 16 -11.76 6.95 -16.30
N LEU A 17 -10.82 7.57 -15.59
CA LEU A 17 -10.31 7.07 -14.31
C LEU A 17 -11.45 6.98 -13.27
N THR A 18 -12.27 8.02 -13.16
CA THR A 18 -13.38 8.05 -12.19
C THR A 18 -14.46 7.01 -12.52
N GLY A 19 -14.70 6.75 -13.80
CA GLY A 19 -15.65 5.73 -14.27
C GLY A 19 -15.25 4.31 -13.88
N GLU A 20 -13.96 3.96 -14.02
CA GLU A 20 -13.47 2.66 -13.56
C GLU A 20 -13.58 2.49 -12.04
N TYR A 21 -13.23 3.54 -11.28
CA TYR A 21 -13.38 3.55 -9.83
C TYR A 21 -14.84 3.41 -9.43
N PHE A 22 -15.74 4.14 -10.07
CA PHE A 22 -17.18 4.08 -9.82
C PHE A 22 -17.74 2.67 -10.10
N HIS A 23 -17.34 2.03 -11.20
CA HIS A 23 -17.82 0.69 -11.54
C HIS A 23 -17.33 -0.38 -10.55
N ARG A 24 -16.08 -0.29 -10.10
CA ARG A 24 -15.53 -1.19 -9.07
C ARG A 24 -16.21 -0.96 -7.72
N PHE A 25 -16.43 0.30 -7.35
CA PHE A 25 -17.15 0.66 -6.13
C PHE A 25 -18.59 0.12 -6.15
N MET A 26 -19.33 0.37 -7.25
CA MET A 26 -20.70 -0.11 -7.41
C MET A 26 -20.80 -1.63 -7.41
N ARG A 27 -19.85 -2.35 -8.02
CA ARG A 27 -19.80 -3.82 -7.95
C ARG A 27 -19.59 -4.31 -6.52
N ALA A 28 -18.67 -3.69 -5.77
CA ALA A 28 -18.41 -4.05 -4.39
C ALA A 28 -19.63 -3.79 -3.50
N GLU A 29 -20.31 -2.65 -3.68
CA GLU A 29 -21.54 -2.31 -2.96
C GLU A 29 -22.70 -3.24 -3.32
N PHE A 30 -22.85 -3.62 -4.59
CA PHE A 30 -23.88 -4.57 -5.00
C PHE A 30 -23.69 -5.94 -4.33
N VAL A 31 -22.45 -6.44 -4.28
CA VAL A 31 -22.11 -7.69 -3.59
C VAL A 31 -22.36 -7.57 -2.08
N ARG A 32 -22.02 -6.43 -1.47
CA ARG A 32 -22.31 -6.15 -0.06
C ARG A 32 -23.81 -6.08 0.23
N ALA A 33 -24.59 -5.48 -0.66
CA ALA A 33 -26.04 -5.35 -0.53
C ALA A 33 -26.78 -6.68 -0.67
N LEU A 34 -26.21 -7.65 -1.41
CA LEU A 34 -26.76 -9.01 -1.53
C LEU A 34 -26.46 -9.92 -0.34
N ALA A 35 -25.44 -9.61 0.46
CA ALA A 35 -25.05 -10.46 1.58
C ALA A 35 -26.14 -10.58 2.67
N PRO A 36 -26.81 -9.49 3.14
CA PRO A 36 -27.86 -9.61 4.15
C PRO A 36 -29.05 -10.47 3.69
N PRO A 37 -29.67 -10.26 2.50
CA PRO A 37 -30.77 -11.09 2.03
C PRO A 37 -30.41 -12.58 1.92
N LEU A 38 -29.21 -12.91 1.42
CA LEU A 38 -28.76 -14.29 1.33
C LEU A 38 -28.59 -14.93 2.70
N THR A 39 -28.03 -14.20 3.67
CA THR A 39 -27.90 -14.71 5.05
C THR A 39 -29.25 -14.90 5.74
N GLU A 40 -30.23 -14.07 5.42
CA GLU A 40 -31.59 -14.18 5.96
C GLU A 40 -32.33 -15.39 5.37
N LEU A 41 -32.22 -15.62 4.06
CA LEU A 41 -32.75 -16.82 3.41
C LEU A 41 -32.14 -18.10 3.99
N LEU A 42 -30.83 -18.13 4.20
CA LEU A 42 -30.15 -19.26 4.83
C LEU A 42 -30.62 -19.48 6.28
N ALA A 43 -30.82 -18.41 7.05
CA ALA A 43 -31.33 -18.51 8.41
C ALA A 43 -32.77 -19.03 8.45
N ALA A 44 -33.63 -18.53 7.56
CA ALA A 44 -35.01 -19.00 7.41
C ALA A 44 -35.04 -20.49 7.00
N ALA A 45 -34.27 -20.89 5.98
CA ALA A 45 -34.16 -22.27 5.56
C ALA A 45 -33.64 -23.18 6.68
N GLY A 46 -32.60 -22.75 7.41
CA GLY A 46 -32.07 -23.48 8.57
C GLY A 46 -33.11 -23.67 9.66
N THR A 47 -33.94 -22.65 9.92
CA THR A 47 -35.04 -22.71 10.89
C THR A 47 -36.09 -23.74 10.47
N VAL A 48 -36.49 -23.74 9.19
CA VAL A 48 -37.43 -24.72 8.64
C VAL A 48 -36.87 -26.14 8.78
N VAL A 49 -35.60 -26.36 8.46
CA VAL A 49 -34.94 -27.68 8.58
C VAL A 49 -34.92 -28.16 10.03
N ILE A 50 -34.52 -27.29 10.97
CA ILE A 50 -34.47 -27.62 12.41
C ILE A 50 -35.86 -27.98 12.93
N LEU A 51 -36.88 -27.19 12.60
CA LEU A 51 -38.24 -27.43 13.04
C LEU A 51 -38.81 -28.72 12.42
N TRP A 52 -38.62 -28.93 11.12
CA TRP A 52 -39.14 -30.12 10.44
C TRP A 52 -38.51 -31.40 10.95
N PHE A 53 -37.18 -31.44 11.05
CA PHE A 53 -36.45 -32.61 11.52
C PHE A 53 -36.70 -32.88 13.01
N GLY A 54 -36.64 -31.82 13.83
CA GLY A 54 -36.86 -31.92 15.27
C GLY A 54 -38.29 -32.32 15.63
N ALA A 55 -39.30 -31.79 14.95
CA ALA A 55 -40.69 -32.23 15.13
C ALA A 55 -40.85 -33.72 14.82
N ARG A 56 -40.15 -34.24 13.81
CA ARG A 56 -40.17 -35.67 13.49
C ARG A 56 -39.59 -36.54 14.61
N LEU A 57 -38.48 -36.12 15.22
CA LEU A 57 -37.86 -36.81 16.35
C LEU A 57 -38.78 -36.82 17.59
N VAL A 58 -39.46 -35.69 17.84
CA VAL A 58 -40.41 -35.60 18.96
C VAL A 58 -41.61 -36.52 18.75
N VAL A 59 -42.16 -36.57 17.53
CA VAL A 59 -43.28 -37.48 17.19
C VAL A 59 -42.85 -38.95 17.24
N ALA A 60 -41.62 -39.27 16.86
CA ALA A 60 -41.06 -40.62 16.96
C ALA A 60 -40.76 -41.05 18.41
N GLY A 61 -40.82 -40.13 19.38
CA GLY A 61 -40.52 -40.40 20.79
C GLY A 61 -39.03 -40.51 21.11
N GLU A 62 -38.15 -40.14 20.17
CA GLU A 62 -36.69 -40.18 20.36
C GLU A 62 -36.19 -39.01 21.22
N VAL A 63 -36.91 -37.88 21.20
CA VAL A 63 -36.58 -36.66 21.96
C VAL A 63 -37.85 -36.13 22.61
N THR A 64 -37.76 -35.66 23.85
CA THR A 64 -38.92 -35.06 24.53
C THR A 64 -39.15 -33.62 24.07
N GLY A 65 -40.39 -33.14 24.14
CA GLY A 65 -40.72 -31.75 23.81
C GLY A 65 -39.85 -30.71 24.56
N PRO A 66 -39.62 -30.84 25.88
CA PRO A 66 -38.74 -29.94 26.63
C PRO A 66 -37.28 -29.97 26.14
N GLU A 67 -36.73 -31.14 25.84
CA GLU A 67 -35.37 -31.28 25.30
C GLU A 67 -35.24 -30.58 23.95
N PHE A 68 -36.24 -30.72 23.08
CA PHE A 68 -36.25 -30.06 21.78
C PHE A 68 -36.30 -28.53 21.90
N VAL A 69 -37.12 -27.99 22.81
CA VAL A 69 -37.17 -26.55 23.10
C VAL A 69 -35.82 -26.05 23.64
N GLY A 70 -35.18 -26.82 24.52
CA GLY A 70 -33.83 -26.54 25.01
C GLY A 70 -32.79 -26.51 23.89
N PHE A 71 -32.86 -27.46 22.96
CA PHE A 71 -32.00 -27.51 21.77
C PHE A 71 -32.17 -26.29 20.85
N ILE A 72 -33.41 -25.84 20.61
CA ILE A 72 -33.66 -24.60 19.84
C ILE A 72 -32.99 -23.41 20.54
N GLY A 73 -33.16 -23.29 21.85
CA GLY A 73 -32.54 -22.20 22.63
C GLY A 73 -31.01 -22.20 22.54
N LEU A 74 -30.37 -23.37 22.60
CA LEU A 74 -28.93 -23.52 22.41
C LEU A 74 -28.50 -23.21 20.97
N SER A 75 -29.28 -23.64 19.98
CA SER A 75 -29.01 -23.39 18.57
C SER A 75 -28.96 -21.90 18.27
N VAL A 76 -29.96 -21.13 18.74
CA VAL A 76 -29.98 -19.65 18.58
C VAL A 76 -28.76 -19.00 19.21
N LYS A 77 -28.31 -19.47 20.39
CA LYS A 77 -27.08 -18.97 21.01
C LYS A 77 -25.83 -19.28 20.18
N LEU A 78 -25.80 -20.42 19.48
CA LEU A 78 -24.69 -20.82 18.61
C LEU A 78 -24.64 -20.02 17.30
N TYR A 79 -25.78 -19.54 16.78
CA TYR A 79 -25.82 -18.74 15.55
C TYR A 79 -24.95 -17.48 15.61
N SER A 80 -24.96 -16.77 16.75
CA SER A 80 -24.19 -15.53 16.93
C SER A 80 -22.66 -15.73 16.78
N PRO A 81 -22.00 -16.62 17.56
CA PRO A 81 -20.57 -16.86 17.42
C PRO A 81 -20.21 -17.43 16.05
N VAL A 82 -21.02 -18.32 15.46
CA VAL A 82 -20.78 -18.84 14.10
C VAL A 82 -20.80 -17.71 13.06
N LYS A 83 -21.78 -16.81 13.14
CA LYS A 83 -21.87 -15.64 12.25
C LYS A 83 -20.68 -14.68 12.44
N ASN A 84 -20.20 -14.51 13.67
CA ASN A 84 -19.05 -13.66 13.95
C ASN A 84 -17.76 -14.25 13.36
N VAL A 85 -17.55 -15.56 13.48
CA VAL A 85 -16.42 -16.25 12.84
C VAL A 85 -16.51 -16.16 11.31
N ALA A 86 -17.69 -16.35 10.74
CA ALA A 86 -17.88 -16.22 9.28
C ALA A 86 -17.57 -14.80 8.76
N LYS A 87 -17.77 -13.76 9.57
CA LYS A 87 -17.45 -12.37 9.22
C LYS A 87 -15.98 -12.01 9.45
N PHE A 88 -15.26 -12.80 10.26
CA PHE A 88 -13.88 -12.49 10.66
C PHE A 88 -12.94 -12.24 9.47
N PRO A 89 -12.93 -13.06 8.39
CA PRO A 89 -12.06 -12.81 7.24
C PRO A 89 -12.29 -11.44 6.60
N ALA A 90 -13.55 -11.01 6.47
CA ALA A 90 -13.89 -9.72 5.88
C ALA A 90 -13.43 -8.51 6.72
N ILE A 91 -13.25 -8.70 8.03
CA ILE A 91 -12.77 -7.68 8.96
C ILE A 91 -11.24 -7.69 9.05
N ALA A 92 -10.63 -8.88 9.09
CA ALA A 92 -9.20 -9.06 9.28
C ALA A 92 -8.38 -8.79 8.00
N GLN A 93 -8.89 -9.16 6.82
CA GLN A 93 -8.16 -9.03 5.56
C GLN A 93 -7.65 -7.60 5.26
N PRO A 94 -8.45 -6.53 5.39
CA PRO A 94 -7.95 -5.18 5.16
C PRO A 94 -6.79 -4.79 6.09
N GLY A 95 -6.83 -5.25 7.35
CA GLY A 95 -5.76 -5.02 8.32
C GLY A 95 -4.47 -5.74 7.93
N LEU A 96 -4.57 -6.99 7.47
CA LEU A 96 -3.42 -7.75 6.98
C LEU A 96 -2.77 -7.09 5.76
N VAL A 97 -3.57 -6.64 4.78
CA VAL A 97 -3.06 -5.94 3.59
C VAL A 97 -2.42 -4.59 3.94
N ALA A 98 -2.98 -3.86 4.91
CA ALA A 98 -2.37 -2.63 5.39
C ALA A 98 -1.02 -2.89 6.08
N ALA A 99 -0.94 -3.96 6.88
CA ALA A 99 0.30 -4.36 7.53
C ALA A 99 1.38 -4.74 6.49
N GLU A 100 1.04 -5.54 5.48
CA GLU A 100 1.94 -5.91 4.38
C GLU A 100 2.54 -4.67 3.71
N ARG A 101 1.72 -3.66 3.37
CA ARG A 101 2.20 -2.41 2.79
C ARG A 101 3.12 -1.59 3.70
N ILE A 102 2.92 -1.67 5.02
CA ILE A 102 3.80 -1.00 5.99
C ILE A 102 5.16 -1.69 5.99
N PHE A 103 5.19 -3.02 6.02
CA PHE A 103 6.43 -3.79 5.96
C PHE A 103 7.16 -3.57 4.64
N ASP A 104 6.45 -3.59 3.50
CA ASP A 104 7.03 -3.27 2.19
C ASP A 104 7.72 -1.90 2.17
N PHE A 105 7.14 -0.90 2.85
CA PHE A 105 7.73 0.43 2.96
C PHE A 105 8.94 0.48 3.90
N LEU A 106 8.89 -0.24 5.02
CA LEU A 106 10.00 -0.30 5.98
C LEU A 106 11.20 -1.06 5.43
N ASP A 107 10.97 -2.06 4.58
CA ASP A 107 12.00 -2.91 3.98
C ASP A 107 12.58 -2.33 2.69
N ILE A 108 12.24 -1.09 2.32
CA ILE A 108 12.85 -0.40 1.17
C ILE A 108 14.36 -0.26 1.44
N PRO A 109 15.23 -0.87 0.61
CA PRO A 109 16.68 -0.76 0.80
C PRO A 109 17.12 0.70 0.64
N HIS A 110 17.99 1.16 1.54
CA HIS A 110 18.57 2.50 1.44
C HIS A 110 19.40 2.63 0.15
N GLU A 111 19.08 3.61 -0.70
CA GLU A 111 19.79 3.85 -1.97
C GLU A 111 21.26 4.24 -1.76
N VAL A 112 21.61 4.76 -0.57
CA VAL A 112 22.98 5.08 -0.17
C VAL A 112 23.21 4.52 1.23
N SER A 113 24.14 3.58 1.34
CA SER A 113 24.60 3.01 2.62
C SER A 113 26.05 3.41 2.85
N ASP A 114 26.39 3.73 4.09
CA ASP A 114 27.76 4.04 4.48
C ASP A 114 28.64 2.80 4.25
N ALA A 115 29.87 3.03 3.80
CA ALA A 115 30.85 1.97 3.67
C ALA A 115 31.26 1.45 5.06
N PRO A 116 31.59 0.16 5.21
CA PRO A 116 32.13 -0.33 6.47
C PRO A 116 33.43 0.40 6.82
N GLY A 117 33.44 1.12 7.95
CA GLY A 117 34.58 1.93 8.39
C GLY A 117 34.53 3.41 7.98
N ALA A 118 33.36 3.90 7.56
CA ALA A 118 33.12 5.31 7.32
C ALA A 118 33.57 6.17 8.54
N LEU A 119 34.39 7.20 8.27
CA LEU A 119 34.91 8.12 9.27
C LEU A 119 34.11 9.43 9.28
N PRO A 120 33.64 9.89 10.45
CA PRO A 120 32.85 11.10 10.54
C PRO A 120 33.64 12.31 10.05
N VAL A 121 33.14 12.97 9.01
CA VAL A 121 33.78 14.14 8.41
C VAL A 121 33.72 15.32 9.39
N ARG A 122 34.87 15.68 9.98
CA ARG A 122 35.02 16.83 10.89
C ARG A 122 35.32 18.11 10.11
N GLY A 123 34.33 18.62 9.39
CA GLY A 123 34.39 19.90 8.69
C GLY A 123 35.26 19.91 7.43
N PHE A 124 35.08 20.95 6.61
CA PHE A 124 35.85 21.17 5.38
C PHE A 124 37.13 21.95 5.72
N VAL A 125 38.26 21.26 5.82
CA VAL A 125 39.59 21.88 6.00
C VAL A 125 40.55 21.48 4.88
N SER A 126 40.04 20.85 3.81
CA SER A 126 40.82 20.25 2.74
C SER A 126 40.27 20.62 1.36
N ASP A 127 41.16 20.54 0.36
CA ASP A 127 40.85 20.76 -1.04
C ASP A 127 39.87 19.69 -1.56
N ILE A 128 39.05 20.04 -2.57
CA ILE A 128 38.11 19.13 -3.22
C ILE A 128 38.67 18.76 -4.59
N THR A 129 38.97 17.48 -4.79
CA THR A 129 39.43 16.97 -6.07
C THR A 129 38.36 16.06 -6.68
N PHE A 130 37.88 16.43 -7.86
CA PHE A 130 37.12 15.55 -8.74
C PHE A 130 38.10 14.87 -9.70
N GLU A 131 38.13 13.54 -9.72
CA GLU A 131 38.93 12.75 -10.66
C GLU A 131 38.02 11.80 -11.45
N ASP A 132 37.91 12.03 -12.75
CA ASP A 132 37.15 11.21 -13.72
C ASP A 132 35.71 10.91 -13.28
N VAL A 133 35.03 11.91 -12.71
CA VAL A 133 33.71 11.71 -12.10
C VAL A 133 32.64 11.62 -13.18
N SER A 134 31.93 10.50 -13.19
CA SER A 134 30.76 10.25 -14.02
C SER A 134 29.54 9.94 -13.15
N PHE A 135 28.40 10.53 -13.47
CA PHE A 135 27.19 10.40 -12.65
C PHE A 135 25.92 10.30 -13.49
N THR A 136 24.97 9.49 -13.03
CA THR A 136 23.68 9.27 -13.69
C THR A 136 22.57 9.09 -12.65
N TYR A 137 21.43 9.76 -12.86
CA TYR A 137 20.22 9.53 -12.04
C TYR A 137 19.41 8.32 -12.52
N ARG A 138 19.48 7.99 -13.81
CA ARG A 138 18.75 6.89 -14.45
C ARG A 138 19.68 6.14 -15.37
N ARG A 139 19.73 4.81 -15.25
CA ARG A 139 20.56 3.96 -16.11
C ARG A 139 20.43 4.36 -17.58
N GLY A 140 21.55 4.69 -18.21
CA GLY A 140 21.64 5.05 -19.63
C GLY A 140 21.63 6.56 -19.92
N GLU A 141 21.36 7.41 -18.94
CA GLU A 141 21.35 8.88 -19.10
C GLU A 141 22.44 9.53 -18.23
N PRO A 142 23.71 9.53 -18.67
CA PRO A 142 24.80 10.14 -17.93
C PRO A 142 24.69 11.67 -17.95
N VAL A 143 24.60 12.26 -16.76
CA VAL A 143 24.52 13.72 -16.52
C VAL A 143 25.92 14.32 -16.40
N LEU A 144 26.85 13.63 -15.74
CA LEU A 144 28.27 13.98 -15.68
C LEU A 144 29.08 12.89 -16.40
N ARG A 145 30.10 13.29 -17.17
CA ARG A 145 30.92 12.39 -17.98
C ARG A 145 32.39 12.77 -17.83
N GLY A 146 33.14 11.98 -17.06
CA GLY A 146 34.60 12.08 -16.90
C GLY A 146 35.08 13.48 -16.56
N ILE A 147 34.48 14.11 -15.53
CA ILE A 147 34.85 15.46 -15.10
C ILE A 147 35.99 15.38 -14.09
N SER A 148 37.09 16.09 -14.38
CA SER A 148 38.24 16.23 -13.47
C SER A 148 38.57 17.70 -13.24
N PHE A 149 38.55 18.14 -11.98
CA PHE A 149 39.01 19.46 -11.56
C PHE A 149 39.33 19.46 -10.06
N GLU A 150 40.15 20.42 -9.65
CA GLU A 150 40.54 20.62 -8.25
C GLU A 150 40.04 22.00 -7.79
N ALA A 151 39.53 22.08 -6.57
CA ALA A 151 39.07 23.29 -5.92
C ALA A 151 39.76 23.44 -4.57
N SER A 152 40.69 24.39 -4.47
CA SER A 152 41.47 24.58 -3.26
C SER A 152 40.69 25.38 -2.21
N HIS A 153 41.08 25.24 -0.94
CA HIS A 153 40.46 25.98 0.15
C HIS A 153 40.60 27.51 -0.05
N GLY A 154 39.46 28.19 -0.23
CA GLY A 154 39.40 29.63 -0.46
C GLY A 154 39.14 30.04 -1.91
N ASP A 155 39.12 29.09 -2.85
CA ASP A 155 38.82 29.36 -4.24
C ASP A 155 37.33 29.68 -4.47
N VAL A 156 37.08 30.58 -5.41
CA VAL A 156 35.74 30.86 -5.93
C VAL A 156 35.66 30.36 -7.37
N ILE A 157 35.05 29.20 -7.55
CA ILE A 157 34.84 28.59 -8.87
C ILE A 157 33.43 28.91 -9.37
N ALA A 158 33.34 29.51 -10.56
CA ALA A 158 32.08 29.78 -11.23
C ALA A 158 31.73 28.67 -12.23
N LEU A 159 30.61 27.97 -12.00
CA LEU A 159 30.07 26.96 -12.92
C LEU A 159 29.12 27.60 -13.94
N VAL A 160 29.53 27.67 -15.20
CA VAL A 160 28.75 28.30 -16.29
C VAL A 160 28.39 27.27 -17.36
N GLY A 161 27.16 27.31 -17.87
CA GLY A 161 26.74 26.47 -18.99
C GLY A 161 25.22 26.50 -19.23
N PRO A 162 24.72 25.84 -20.28
CA PRO A 162 23.30 25.80 -20.61
C PRO A 162 22.45 25.16 -19.51
N SER A 163 21.17 25.54 -19.41
CA SER A 163 20.24 24.96 -18.43
C SER A 163 20.15 23.44 -18.62
N GLY A 164 20.18 22.68 -17.52
CA GLY A 164 20.15 21.21 -17.56
C GLY A 164 21.50 20.51 -17.77
N ALA A 165 22.62 21.24 -17.94
CA ALA A 165 23.95 20.64 -18.14
C ALA A 165 24.60 19.98 -16.89
N GLY A 166 23.84 19.70 -15.83
CA GLY A 166 24.36 19.03 -14.63
C GLY A 166 25.06 19.92 -13.58
N LYS A 167 25.01 21.26 -13.72
CA LYS A 167 25.63 22.19 -12.75
C LYS A 167 25.17 21.98 -11.30
N SER A 168 23.86 21.88 -11.08
CA SER A 168 23.32 21.60 -9.74
C SER A 168 23.74 20.22 -9.22
N THR A 169 23.89 19.24 -10.11
CA THR A 169 24.37 17.89 -9.78
C THR A 169 25.81 17.91 -9.28
N ILE A 170 26.72 18.68 -9.91
CA ILE A 170 28.11 18.84 -9.46
C ILE A 170 28.19 19.44 -8.06
N VAL A 171 27.34 20.43 -7.76
CA VAL A 171 27.32 21.09 -6.44
C VAL A 171 26.76 20.17 -5.35
N ASP A 172 25.79 19.32 -5.67
CA ASP A 172 25.12 18.46 -4.70
C ASP A 172 25.90 17.16 -4.42
N LEU A 173 26.72 16.71 -5.37
CA LEU A 173 27.47 15.43 -5.28
C LEU A 173 28.38 15.31 -4.04
N PRO A 174 29.21 16.32 -3.70
CA PRO A 174 30.01 16.28 -2.47
C PRO A 174 29.13 16.24 -1.22
N ARG A 175 28.00 16.95 -1.24
CA ARG A 175 27.05 16.99 -0.11
C ARG A 175 26.38 15.64 0.10
N THR A 176 26.04 14.93 -0.97
CA THR A 176 25.45 13.59 -0.89
C THR A 176 26.46 12.56 -0.38
N LEU A 177 27.72 12.60 -0.84
CA LEU A 177 28.75 11.64 -0.45
C LEU A 177 29.27 11.84 0.99
N LEU A 178 29.37 13.09 1.46
CA LEU A 178 29.85 13.39 2.82
C LEU A 178 28.80 13.10 3.92
N ARG A 179 27.54 12.84 3.55
CA ARG A 179 26.53 12.35 4.49
C ARG A 179 26.66 10.86 4.79
N CYS A 180 27.49 10.14 4.04
CA CYS A 180 27.67 8.70 4.15
C CYS A 180 29.11 8.29 4.53
N GLY A 181 29.86 9.24 5.07
CA GLY A 181 31.19 9.07 5.66
C GLY A 181 31.13 9.09 7.18
#